data_AF-K2ABM1-F1
#
_entry.id   AF-K2ABM1-F1
#
_cell.length_a   1.000
_cell.length_b   1.000
_cell.length_c   1.000
_cell.angle_alpha   90.00
_cell.angle_beta   90.00
_cell.angle_gamma   90.00
#
_symmetry.space_group_name_H-M   'P 1'
#
loop_
_entity.id
_entity.type
_entity.pdbx_description
1 polymer ?
#
loop_
_entity_poly.entity_id
_entity_poly.type
_entity_poly.pdbx_seq_one_letter_code
_entity_poly.pdbx_strand_id
1 'polypeptide(L)' 'AFSPDVHGETTMMYLARKIKELDQRATRLAHGLPIGADLECTDEVTLGDALLVRSDM' A
#
# COMPACT_ATOMS: atom_id res chain seq x y z
N ALA A 1 -5.07 6.99 -2.25
CA ALA A 1 -6.35 6.97 -2.98
C ALA A 1 -7.46 6.31 -2.14
N PHE A 2 -7.20 5.23 -1.41
CA PHE A 2 -8.08 4.75 -0.33
C PHE A 2 -7.31 4.75 0.99
N SER A 3 -8.03 4.69 2.11
CA SER A 3 -7.46 4.61 3.44
C SER A 3 -6.57 3.36 3.58
N PRO A 4 -5.46 3.43 4.35
CA PRO A 4 -4.59 2.30 4.62
C PRO A 4 -5.18 1.41 5.73
N ASP A 5 -6.45 1.02 5.57
CA ASP A 5 -7.17 0.14 6.48
C ASP A 5 -7.80 -1.02 5.70
N VAL A 6 -8.31 -2.01 6.44
CA VAL A 6 -8.89 -3.24 5.89
C VAL A 6 -10.02 -2.95 4.88
N HIS A 7 -10.82 -1.90 5.11
CA HIS A 7 -11.91 -1.54 4.20
C HIS A 7 -11.38 -0.94 2.90
N GLY A 8 -10.37 -0.07 3.00
CA GLY A 8 -9.65 0.47 1.85
C GLY A 8 -8.99 -0.64 1.04
N GLU A 9 -8.34 -1.60 1.69
CA GLU A 9 -7.73 -2.76 1.03
C GLU A 9 -8.75 -3.61 0.28
N THR A 10 -9.87 -3.93 0.93
CA THR A 10 -10.96 -4.70 0.32
C THR A 10 -11.52 -3.99 -0.91
N THR A 11 -11.71 -2.68 -0.81
CA THR A 11 -12.18 -1.84 -1.92
C THR A 11 -11.18 -1.83 -3.07
N MET A 12 -9.88 -1.70 -2.77
CA MET A 12 -8.83 -1.76 -3.78
C MET A 12 -8.78 -3.13 -4.48
N MET A 13 -8.87 -4.23 -3.73
CA MET A 13 -8.89 -5.58 -4.31
C MET A 13 -10.09 -5.80 -5.22
N TYR A 14 -11.25 -5.27 -4.84
CA TYR A 14 -12.47 -5.32 -5.66
C TYR A 14 -12.28 -4.58 -6.99
N LEU A 15 -11.77 -3.35 -6.94
CA LEU A 15 -11.52 -2.55 -8.15
C LEU A 15 -10.43 -3.17 -9.04
N ALA A 16 -9.36 -3.70 -8.45
CA ALA A 16 -8.30 -4.37 -9.20
C ALA A 16 -8.83 -5.56 -10.02
N ARG A 17 -9.78 -6.33 -9.46
CA ARG A 17 -10.44 -7.43 -10.19
C ARG A 17 -11.26 -6.92 -11.37
N LYS A 18 -12.04 -5.85 -11.17
CA LYS A 18 -12.84 -5.24 -12.25
C LYS A 18 -11.98 -4.64 -13.36
N ILE A 19 -10.90 -3.95 -13.00
CA ILE A 19 -10.00 -3.34 -13.99
C ILE A 19 -9.28 -4.42 -14.81
N LYS A 20 -8.95 -5.56 -14.18
CA LYS A 20 -8.36 -6.70 -14.87
C LYS A 20 -9.30 -7.30 -15.94
N GLU A 21 -10.61 -7.29 -15.71
CA GLU A 21 -11.62 -7.72 -16.70
C GLU A 21 -11.65 -6.82 -17.95
N LEU A 22 -11.17 -5.57 -17.82
CA LEU A 22 -11.09 -4.59 -18.91
C LEU A 22 -9.74 -4.62 -19.65
N ASP A 23 -8.88 -5.60 -19.35
CA ASP A 23 -7.50 -5.70 -19.86
C ASP A 23 -6.65 -4.45 -19.57
N GLN A 24 -6.94 -3.76 -18.46
CA GLN A 24 -6.21 -2.58 -18.01
C GLN A 24 -5.33 -2.91 -16.79
N ARG A 25 -4.20 -2.20 -16.69
CA ARG A 25 -3.28 -2.35 -15.56
C ARG A 25 -3.72 -1.46 -14.40
N ALA A 26 -4.01 -2.08 -13.25
CA ALA A 26 -4.18 -1.37 -11.98
C ALA A 26 -2.85 -1.30 -11.21
N THR A 27 -2.52 -0.13 -10.65
CA THR A 27 -1.37 0.06 -9.75
C THR A 27 -1.83 0.74 -8.46
N ARG A 28 -1.21 0.38 -7.34
CA ARG A 28 -1.44 0.99 -6.01
C ARG A 28 -0.27 1.92 -5.71
N LEU A 29 -0.56 3.05 -5.05
CA LEU A 29 0.49 3.89 -4.48
C LEU A 29 1.28 3.11 -3.43
N ALA A 30 2.56 3.41 -3.27
CA ALA A 30 3.38 2.77 -2.24
C ALA A 30 2.82 3.03 -0.84
N HIS A 31 2.90 2.02 0.02
CA HIS A 31 2.55 2.10 1.44
C HIS A 31 3.83 1.86 2.24
N GLY A 32 4.04 2.62 3.31
CA GLY A 32 5.25 2.53 4.13
C GLY A 32 5.52 3.84 4.87
N LEU A 33 6.79 4.08 5.18
CA LEU A 33 7.23 5.25 5.93
C LEU A 33 7.02 6.56 5.14
N PRO A 34 6.44 7.61 5.76
CA PRO A 34 6.38 8.91 5.14
C PRO A 34 7.78 9.53 5.02
N ILE A 35 7.95 10.40 4.02
CA ILE A 35 9.18 11.16 3.86
C ILE A 35 9.39 12.05 5.09
N GLY A 36 10.56 11.94 5.72
CA GLY A 36 10.90 12.69 6.93
C GLY A 36 10.40 12.07 8.23
N ALA A 37 9.85 10.85 8.21
CA ALA A 37 9.56 10.09 9.42
C ALA A 37 10.85 9.67 10.12
N ASP A 38 10.88 9.84 11.44
CA ASP A 38 11.89 9.22 12.28
C ASP A 38 11.49 7.78 12.57
N LEU A 39 12.42 6.84 12.38
CA LEU A 39 12.21 5.42 12.66
C LEU A 39 11.86 5.20 14.14
N GLU A 40 12.42 6.00 15.04
CA GLU A 40 12.16 5.92 16.48
C GLU A 40 10.73 6.30 16.86
N CYS A 41 10.06 7.06 16.00
CA CYS A 41 8.67 7.49 16.17
C CYS A 41 7.67 6.68 15.33
N THR A 42 8.12 5.59 14.70
CA THR A 42 7.27 4.74 13.86
C THR A 42 6.84 3.50 14.64
N ASP A 43 5.56 3.14 14.53
CA ASP A 43 5.07 1.88 15.07
C ASP A 43 5.62 0.66 14.28
N GLU A 44 5.71 -0.48 14.97
CA GLU A 44 6.29 -1.70 14.42
C GLU A 44 5.51 -2.25 13.22
N VAL A 45 4.20 -1.98 13.15
CA VAL A 45 3.34 -2.47 12.06
C VAL A 45 3.67 -1.71 10.77
N THR A 46 3.69 -0.39 10.82
CA THR A 46 4.08 0.47 9.69
C THR A 46 5.51 0.17 9.22
N LEU A 47 6.43 -0.06 10.16
CA LEU A 47 7.82 -0.41 9.84
C LEU A 47 7.91 -1.79 9.16
N GLY A 48 7.18 -2.79 9.70
CA GLY A 48 7.10 -4.13 9.12
C GLY A 48 6.55 -4.11 7.70
N ASP A 49 5.46 -3.38 7.47
CA ASP A 49 4.87 -3.20 6.15
C ASP A 49 5.87 -2.56 5.17
N ALA A 50 6.54 -1.48 5.58
CA ALA A 50 7.53 -0.80 4.74
C ALA A 50 8.69 -1.72 4.31
N LEU A 51 9.12 -2.64 5.21
CA LEU A 51 10.16 -3.61 4.91
C LEU A 51 9.68 -4.72 3.96
N LEU A 52 8.42 -5.17 4.08
CA LEU A 52 7.84 -6.21 3.24
C LEU A 52 7.71 -5.78 1.77
N VAL A 53 7.33 -4.52 1.53
CA VAL A 53 7.16 -3.97 0.17
C VAL A 53 8.35 -3.13 -0.32
N ARG A 54 9.50 -3.22 0.36
CA ARG A 54 10.72 -2.53 -0.07
C ARG A 54 11.10 -2.98 -1.49
N SER A 55 11.21 -2.01 -2.39
CA SER A 55 11.75 -2.23 -3.73
C SER A 55 13.28 -2.23 -3.66
N ASP A 56 13.94 -3.14 -4.36
CA ASP A 56 15.38 -3.00 -4.63
C ASP A 56 15.60 -1.78 -5.55
N MET A 57 16.72 -1.11 -5.33
CA MET A 57 17.05 0.16 -5.99
C MET A 57 17.58 -0.03 -7.40
#